data_AF-A0AB39MNZ2-F1
#
_entry.id   AF-A0AB39MNZ2-F1
#
_cell.length_a   1.000
_cell.length_b   1.000
_cell.length_c   1.000
_cell.angle_alpha   90.00
_cell.angle_beta   90.00
_cell.angle_gamma   90.00
#
_symmetry.space_group_name_H-M   'P 1'
#
loop_
_entity.id
_entity.type
_entity.pdbx_description
1 polymer ?
#
loop_
_entity_poly.entity_id
_entity_poly.type
_entity_poly.pdbx_seq_one_letter_code
_entity_poly.pdbx_strand_id
1 'polypeptide(L)'
;MTTTAPPARDHTTGPALPRSRGELSRTVRQALTRPAGTPLPERVTAAYAEPYGDDLQLALYLCYELHYRGFAGVAPGWEWDPGLLRLRAEMEQRFLSALRADVGPPRRAEDALADLLVEPAEPGGASQFLKERGELWQFREYAAQRSLYHLKEADPHAWVIPRLTGRAKAAMVAVEYDEFGAGRPERIHARLFADLMTDLGLDTTYGHYVDAAGAEMLTNVNLMSLFGLHRSLRGALVGHFAAVETTSSPGSRRLAQGLRRVGAGPAAVHFYAEHVEADAVHEQIVRRDVVGGLLESDPSLDEDIAFGVDATEWTENRLGNHLLTAWRDGRSSLRTPL
;
A
#
# COMPACT_ATOMS: atom_id res chain seq x y z
N MET A 1 -23.17 31.64 -30.83
CA MET A 1 -23.10 30.32 -30.17
C MET A 1 -22.34 30.49 -28.87
N THR A 2 -23.06 30.67 -27.78
CA THR A 2 -22.51 30.81 -26.43
C THR A 2 -22.22 29.41 -25.91
N THR A 3 -20.96 29.01 -25.91
CA THR A 3 -20.51 27.73 -25.35
C THR A 3 -20.61 27.85 -23.83
N THR A 4 -21.67 27.30 -23.25
CA THR A 4 -21.80 27.08 -21.81
C THR A 4 -20.63 26.23 -21.34
N ALA A 5 -19.82 26.80 -20.43
CA ALA A 5 -18.84 26.03 -19.67
C ALA A 5 -19.54 24.84 -18.99
N PRO A 6 -18.93 23.65 -18.96
CA PRO A 6 -19.51 22.53 -18.23
C PRO A 6 -19.63 22.90 -16.74
N PRO A 7 -20.69 22.44 -16.05
CA PRO A 7 -20.85 22.69 -14.63
C PRO A 7 -19.62 22.22 -13.86
N ALA A 8 -19.20 23.00 -12.86
CA ALA A 8 -18.16 22.63 -11.93
C ALA A 8 -18.44 21.20 -11.41
N ARG A 9 -17.45 20.31 -11.57
CA ARG A 9 -17.58 18.91 -11.14
C ARG A 9 -17.90 18.89 -9.64
N ASP A 10 -18.95 18.15 -9.34
CA ASP A 10 -19.50 17.92 -8.01
C ASP A 10 -18.41 17.45 -7.04
N HIS A 11 -18.31 18.05 -5.86
CA HIS A 11 -17.34 17.72 -4.81
C HIS A 11 -17.66 16.39 -4.10
N THR A 12 -18.36 15.47 -4.77
CA THR A 12 -18.95 14.24 -4.22
C THR A 12 -18.21 12.96 -4.62
N THR A 13 -17.17 13.05 -5.43
CA THR A 13 -16.42 11.87 -5.89
C THR A 13 -15.31 11.50 -4.90
N GLY A 14 -15.45 10.36 -4.23
CA GLY A 14 -14.44 9.80 -3.32
C GLY A 14 -15.05 8.90 -2.24
N PRO A 15 -14.24 8.15 -1.48
CA PRO A 15 -14.73 7.41 -0.31
C PRO A 15 -15.31 8.35 0.74
N ALA A 16 -16.23 7.82 1.54
CA ALA A 16 -16.65 8.50 2.76
C ALA A 16 -15.48 8.56 3.77
N LEU A 17 -15.48 9.59 4.62
CA LEU A 17 -14.52 9.66 5.73
C LEU A 17 -14.81 8.54 6.75
N PRO A 18 -13.84 7.66 7.07
CA PRO A 18 -14.01 6.58 8.03
C PRO A 18 -14.23 7.10 9.46
N ARG A 19 -14.64 6.21 10.37
CA ARG A 19 -14.80 6.51 11.79
C ARG A 19 -13.43 6.64 12.46
N SER A 20 -13.25 7.71 13.25
CA SER A 20 -12.02 7.93 13.99
C SER A 20 -11.77 6.84 15.04
N ARG A 21 -10.50 6.47 15.26
CA ARG A 21 -10.05 5.44 16.19
C ARG A 21 -9.32 5.98 17.44
N GLY A 22 -9.15 7.30 17.54
CA GLY A 22 -8.55 7.96 18.70
C GLY A 22 -8.45 9.47 18.49
N GLU A 23 -7.55 10.13 19.22
CA GLU A 23 -7.40 11.59 19.21
C GLU A 23 -6.85 12.14 17.89
N LEU A 24 -5.84 11.49 17.32
CA LEU A 24 -5.21 11.93 16.07
C LEU A 24 -6.20 11.82 14.90
N SER A 25 -6.77 10.64 14.69
CA SER A 25 -7.70 10.38 13.59
C SER A 25 -8.99 11.18 13.73
N ARG A 26 -9.46 11.45 14.96
CA ARG A 26 -10.61 12.34 15.20
C ARG A 26 -10.29 13.78 14.83
N THR A 27 -9.11 14.25 15.20
CA THR A 27 -8.65 15.62 14.90
C THR A 27 -8.54 15.84 13.40
N VAL A 28 -7.85 14.95 12.70
CA VAL A 28 -7.73 14.99 11.23
C VAL A 28 -9.11 14.94 10.59
N ARG A 29 -9.95 13.97 10.95
CA ARG A 29 -11.31 13.84 10.40
C ARG A 29 -12.15 15.11 10.61
N GLN A 30 -12.14 15.70 11.80
CA GLN A 30 -12.88 16.93 12.08
C GLN A 30 -12.35 18.14 11.30
N ALA A 31 -11.03 18.21 11.08
CA ALA A 31 -10.43 19.23 10.24
C ALA A 31 -10.92 19.09 8.79
N LEU A 32 -10.85 17.88 8.21
CA LEU A 32 -11.25 17.63 6.82
C LEU A 32 -12.72 17.94 6.51
N THR A 33 -13.60 17.95 7.53
CA THR A 33 -15.00 18.38 7.37
C THR A 33 -15.21 19.90 7.36
N ARG A 34 -14.15 20.69 7.55
CA ARG A 34 -14.17 22.16 7.57
C ARG A 34 -13.47 22.73 6.32
N PRO A 35 -13.63 24.03 6.02
CA PRO A 35 -12.87 24.68 4.95
C PRO A 35 -11.36 24.54 5.19
N ALA A 36 -10.59 24.29 4.12
CA ALA A 36 -9.12 24.28 4.16
C ALA A 36 -8.59 25.61 4.71
N GLY A 37 -7.48 25.56 5.47
CA GLY A 37 -6.97 26.70 6.23
C GLY A 37 -7.61 26.88 7.62
N THR A 38 -8.60 26.06 7.99
CA THR A 38 -9.12 26.05 9.35
C THR A 38 -8.03 25.54 10.31
N PRO A 39 -7.64 26.28 11.37
CA PRO A 39 -6.60 25.84 12.28
C PRO A 39 -6.94 24.52 12.98
N LEU A 40 -5.96 23.60 13.04
CA LEU A 40 -6.04 22.42 13.89
C LEU A 40 -5.86 22.80 15.37
N PRO A 41 -6.43 22.04 16.32
CA PRO A 41 -6.20 22.26 17.76
C PRO A 41 -4.72 22.19 18.12
N GLU A 42 -4.21 23.19 18.84
CA GLU A 42 -2.78 23.30 19.19
C GLU A 42 -2.27 22.21 20.15
N ARG A 43 -3.17 21.51 20.86
CA ARG A 43 -2.80 20.55 21.92
C ARG A 43 -2.63 19.11 21.43
N VAL A 44 -2.98 18.82 20.18
CA VAL A 44 -2.92 17.46 19.64
C VAL A 44 -1.51 17.20 19.10
N THR A 45 -0.85 16.16 19.61
CA THR A 45 0.50 15.77 19.22
C THR A 45 0.63 14.26 19.02
N ALA A 46 1.49 13.84 18.11
CA ALA A 46 1.80 12.44 17.88
C ALA A 46 2.92 11.89 18.80
N ALA A 47 3.52 12.72 19.65
CA ALA A 47 4.70 12.36 20.44
C ALA A 47 4.52 11.10 21.32
N TYR A 48 3.31 10.87 21.82
CA TYR A 48 2.98 9.74 22.70
C TYR A 48 2.14 8.66 22.02
N ALA A 49 1.88 8.79 20.72
CA ALA A 49 1.07 7.83 20.00
C ALA A 49 1.83 6.51 19.78
N GLU A 50 1.09 5.41 19.82
CA GLU A 50 1.58 4.09 19.42
C GLU A 50 1.90 4.12 17.92
N PRO A 51 3.16 3.88 17.50
CA PRO A 51 3.61 4.11 16.13
C PRO A 51 2.90 3.21 15.10
N TYR A 52 2.47 2.01 15.49
CA TYR A 52 1.69 1.09 14.65
C TYR A 52 0.25 0.95 15.13
N GLY A 53 -0.20 1.85 16.01
CA GLY A 53 -1.54 1.82 16.58
C GLY A 53 -2.60 2.32 15.60
N ASP A 54 -3.82 1.84 15.79
CA ASP A 54 -4.99 2.19 14.96
C ASP A 54 -5.22 3.70 14.79
N ASP A 55 -5.00 4.50 15.84
CA ASP A 55 -5.26 5.94 15.79
C ASP A 55 -4.28 6.67 14.88
N LEU A 56 -2.97 6.47 15.09
CA LEU A 56 -1.92 7.10 14.29
C LEU A 56 -1.99 6.61 12.84
N GLN A 57 -2.14 5.30 12.63
CA GLN A 57 -2.13 4.73 11.28
C GLN A 57 -3.38 5.14 10.49
N LEU A 58 -4.55 5.25 11.12
CA LEU A 58 -5.71 5.81 10.44
C LEU A 58 -5.53 7.31 10.13
N ALA A 59 -4.97 8.08 11.07
CA ALA A 59 -4.72 9.50 10.85
C ALA A 59 -3.73 9.74 9.69
N LEU A 60 -2.66 8.95 9.59
CA LEU A 60 -1.75 8.97 8.45
C LEU A 60 -2.45 8.60 7.15
N TYR A 61 -3.27 7.55 7.14
CA TYR A 61 -4.03 7.14 5.96
C TYR A 61 -4.91 8.28 5.44
N LEU A 62 -5.66 8.95 6.34
CA LEU A 62 -6.47 10.12 5.99
C LEU A 62 -5.63 11.24 5.36
N CYS A 63 -4.43 11.49 5.88
CA CYS A 63 -3.53 12.52 5.34
C CYS A 63 -2.95 12.14 3.97
N TYR A 64 -2.65 10.85 3.74
CA TYR A 64 -2.07 10.38 2.49
C TYR A 64 -3.10 10.30 1.37
N GLU A 65 -4.34 9.92 1.66
CA GLU A 65 -5.40 9.85 0.63
C GLU A 65 -5.70 11.19 -0.04
N LEU A 66 -5.35 12.32 0.58
CA LEU A 66 -5.43 13.64 -0.04
C LEU A 66 -4.49 13.81 -1.24
N HIS A 67 -3.42 13.03 -1.32
CA HIS A 67 -2.45 13.03 -2.43
C HIS A 67 -2.87 12.07 -3.55
N TYR A 68 -3.98 11.34 -3.37
CA TYR A 68 -4.55 10.41 -4.35
C TYR A 68 -5.93 10.89 -4.81
N ARG A 69 -7.00 10.23 -4.34
CA ARG A 69 -8.39 10.52 -4.76
C ARG A 69 -9.15 11.41 -3.78
N GLY A 70 -8.57 11.70 -2.61
CA GLY A 70 -9.24 12.43 -1.54
C GLY A 70 -10.44 11.68 -0.96
N PHE A 71 -11.36 12.43 -0.35
CA PHE A 71 -12.61 11.92 0.21
C PHE A 71 -13.80 12.76 -0.25
N ALA A 72 -14.98 12.15 -0.32
CA ALA A 72 -16.20 12.86 -0.66
C ALA A 72 -16.46 14.03 0.32
N GLY A 73 -16.73 15.21 -0.23
CA GLY A 73 -17.00 16.43 0.55
C GLY A 73 -15.78 17.09 1.19
N VAL A 74 -14.55 16.57 0.99
CA VAL A 74 -13.33 17.19 1.49
C VAL A 74 -12.75 18.15 0.45
N ALA A 75 -12.45 19.38 0.86
CA ALA A 75 -11.89 20.39 -0.03
C ALA A 75 -10.46 20.00 -0.48
N PRO A 76 -10.12 20.04 -1.78
CA PRO A 76 -8.78 19.69 -2.29
C PRO A 76 -7.64 20.50 -1.67
N GLY A 77 -7.91 21.74 -1.23
CA GLY A 77 -6.92 22.59 -0.57
C GLY A 77 -6.31 22.01 0.73
N TRP A 78 -6.94 20.99 1.33
CA TRP A 78 -6.36 20.28 2.47
C TRP A 78 -5.08 19.51 2.14
N GLU A 79 -4.86 19.13 0.87
CA GLU A 79 -3.64 18.44 0.41
C GLU A 79 -2.35 19.16 0.84
N TRP A 80 -2.38 20.49 0.81
CA TRP A 80 -1.25 21.37 1.11
C TRP A 80 -1.48 22.30 2.31
N ASP A 81 -2.46 21.98 3.17
CA ASP A 81 -2.73 22.78 4.37
C ASP A 81 -1.53 22.72 5.36
N PRO A 82 -0.91 23.85 5.73
CA PRO A 82 0.29 23.84 6.58
C PRO A 82 0.08 23.24 7.97
N GLY A 83 -1.12 23.39 8.55
CA GLY A 83 -1.43 22.84 9.86
C GLY A 83 -1.54 21.32 9.82
N LEU A 84 -2.19 20.79 8.79
CA LEU A 84 -2.30 19.35 8.57
C LEU A 84 -0.94 18.73 8.22
N LEU A 85 -0.16 19.38 7.36
CA LEU A 85 1.20 18.93 7.01
C LEU A 85 2.12 18.87 8.23
N ARG A 86 2.02 19.83 9.15
CA ARG A 86 2.77 19.80 10.41
C ARG A 86 2.41 18.57 11.26
N LEU A 87 1.11 18.32 11.46
CA LEU A 87 0.66 17.14 12.22
C LEU A 87 1.05 15.83 11.53
N ARG A 88 0.93 15.77 10.19
CA ARG A 88 1.39 14.62 9.40
C ARG A 88 2.88 14.37 9.62
N ALA A 89 3.72 15.40 9.55
CA ALA A 89 5.15 15.28 9.78
C ALA A 89 5.47 14.72 11.18
N GLU A 90 4.77 15.15 12.24
CA GLU A 90 4.93 14.56 13.58
C GLU A 90 4.61 13.06 13.61
N MET A 91 3.50 12.65 12.98
CA MET A 91 3.10 11.24 12.90
C MET A 91 4.09 10.41 12.05
N GLU A 92 4.54 10.94 10.91
CA GLU A 92 5.55 10.33 10.05
C GLU A 92 6.87 10.12 10.79
N GLN A 93 7.34 11.11 11.55
CA GLN A 93 8.56 10.98 12.34
C GLN A 93 8.43 9.88 13.40
N ARG A 94 7.27 9.80 14.08
CA ARG A 94 7.00 8.74 15.07
C ARG A 94 7.00 7.35 14.42
N PHE A 95 6.32 7.22 13.28
CA PHE A 95 6.24 5.97 12.53
C PHE A 95 7.60 5.54 11.96
N LEU A 96 8.30 6.43 11.26
CA LEU A 96 9.61 6.15 10.65
C LEU A 96 10.68 5.82 11.70
N SER A 97 10.68 6.52 12.84
CA SER A 97 11.63 6.24 13.92
C SER A 97 11.42 4.85 14.52
N ALA A 98 10.16 4.44 14.70
CA ALA A 98 9.85 3.09 15.17
C ALA A 98 10.26 2.03 14.12
N LEU A 99 9.93 2.25 12.84
CA LEU A 99 10.29 1.32 11.76
C LEU A 99 11.81 1.08 11.71
N ARG A 100 12.60 2.15 11.76
CA ARG A 100 14.08 2.04 11.77
C ARG A 100 14.60 1.29 12.99
N ALA A 101 13.94 1.42 14.15
CA ALA A 101 14.33 0.70 15.35
C ALA A 101 13.99 -0.80 15.26
N ASP A 102 12.82 -1.14 14.71
CA ASP A 102 12.29 -2.51 14.71
C ASP A 102 12.81 -3.37 13.53
N VAL A 103 13.18 -2.76 12.42
CA VAL A 103 13.82 -3.42 11.27
C VAL A 103 15.24 -3.88 11.62
N GLY A 104 15.93 -3.15 12.48
CA GLY A 104 17.30 -3.46 12.90
C GLY A 104 18.36 -2.59 12.21
N PRO A 105 19.65 -2.95 12.33
CA PRO A 105 20.75 -2.12 11.86
C PRO A 105 20.81 -2.03 10.33
N PRO A 106 21.35 -0.93 9.76
CA PRO A 106 21.57 -0.81 8.32
C PRO A 106 22.42 -1.96 7.78
N ARG A 107 22.10 -2.38 6.55
CA ARG A 107 22.83 -3.40 5.80
C ARG A 107 22.83 -3.05 4.31
N ARG A 108 23.52 -3.85 3.49
CA ARG A 108 23.64 -3.59 2.04
C ARG A 108 22.39 -4.05 1.30
N ALA A 109 22.04 -3.36 0.21
CA ALA A 109 20.89 -3.75 -0.61
C ALA A 109 21.07 -5.14 -1.21
N GLU A 110 22.32 -5.51 -1.54
CA GLU A 110 22.68 -6.83 -2.04
C GLU A 110 22.27 -7.95 -1.06
N ASP A 111 22.58 -7.78 0.22
CA ASP A 111 22.23 -8.76 1.26
C ASP A 111 20.70 -8.84 1.42
N ALA A 112 20.03 -7.69 1.43
CA ALA A 112 18.58 -7.63 1.58
C ALA A 112 17.83 -8.29 0.43
N LEU A 113 18.26 -8.04 -0.80
CA LEU A 113 17.66 -8.67 -1.97
C LEU A 113 18.01 -10.15 -2.09
N ALA A 114 19.17 -10.58 -1.60
CA ALA A 114 19.55 -11.99 -1.60
C ALA A 114 18.63 -12.83 -0.71
N ASP A 115 18.27 -12.32 0.47
CA ASP A 115 17.38 -13.01 1.41
C ASP A 115 16.00 -13.29 0.81
N LEU A 116 15.46 -12.37 0.00
CA LEU A 116 14.15 -12.52 -0.67
C LEU A 116 14.09 -13.69 -1.66
N LEU A 117 15.25 -14.12 -2.20
CA LEU A 117 15.33 -15.18 -3.21
C LEU A 117 15.41 -16.57 -2.60
N VAL A 118 15.63 -16.65 -1.29
CA VAL A 118 15.72 -17.91 -0.58
C VAL A 118 14.30 -18.32 -0.19
N GLU A 119 13.74 -19.31 -0.90
CA GLU A 119 12.49 -19.91 -0.43
C GLU A 119 12.72 -20.59 0.93
N PRO A 120 11.92 -20.28 1.96
CA PRO A 120 12.02 -20.95 3.25
C PRO A 120 11.82 -22.46 3.10
N ALA A 121 12.62 -23.25 3.83
CA ALA A 121 12.56 -24.72 3.78
C ALA A 121 11.17 -25.30 4.11
N GLU A 122 10.40 -24.60 4.95
CA GLU A 122 8.96 -24.80 5.09
C GLU A 122 8.23 -23.49 4.70
N PRO A 123 7.51 -23.48 3.57
CA PRO A 123 6.75 -22.30 3.16
C PRO A 123 5.75 -21.91 4.25
N GLY A 124 5.92 -20.73 4.82
CA GLY A 124 5.02 -20.14 5.83
C GLY A 124 4.13 -19.06 5.26
N GLY A 125 3.42 -18.34 6.14
CA GLY A 125 2.72 -17.11 5.78
C GLY A 125 1.28 -17.27 5.28
N ALA A 126 0.61 -16.13 5.11
CA ALA A 126 -0.81 -16.07 4.77
C ALA A 126 -1.13 -16.71 3.39
N SER A 127 -0.28 -16.51 2.39
CA SER A 127 -0.50 -17.06 1.04
C SER A 127 -0.40 -18.59 1.02
N GLN A 128 0.56 -19.19 1.76
CA GLN A 128 0.64 -20.64 1.91
C GLN A 128 -0.57 -21.20 2.67
N PHE A 129 -0.96 -20.56 3.78
CA PHE A 129 -2.15 -20.98 4.53
C PHE A 129 -3.40 -20.94 3.66
N LEU A 130 -3.61 -19.85 2.91
CA LEU A 130 -4.74 -19.69 2.00
C LEU A 130 -4.73 -20.73 0.88
N LYS A 131 -3.55 -21.06 0.34
CA LYS A 131 -3.39 -22.15 -0.64
C LYS A 131 -3.87 -23.48 -0.06
N GLU A 132 -3.36 -23.89 1.10
CA GLU A 132 -3.57 -25.24 1.64
C GLU A 132 -4.89 -25.42 2.37
N ARG A 133 -5.27 -24.44 3.19
CA ARG A 133 -6.34 -24.55 4.19
C ARG A 133 -7.36 -23.42 4.14
N GLY A 134 -7.09 -22.39 3.33
CA GLY A 134 -7.95 -21.22 3.20
C GLY A 134 -9.41 -21.55 2.92
N GLU A 135 -10.30 -20.87 3.61
CA GLU A 135 -11.75 -20.90 3.37
C GLU A 135 -12.18 -19.63 2.62
N LEU A 136 -13.32 -19.67 1.94
CA LEU A 136 -13.79 -18.55 1.11
C LEU A 136 -13.92 -17.24 1.91
N TRP A 137 -14.37 -17.31 3.16
CA TRP A 137 -14.48 -16.12 4.02
C TRP A 137 -13.11 -15.51 4.35
N GLN A 138 -12.04 -16.31 4.44
CA GLN A 138 -10.68 -15.82 4.68
C GLN A 138 -10.11 -15.15 3.43
N PHE A 139 -10.42 -15.67 2.23
CA PHE A 139 -10.12 -14.97 0.97
C PHE A 139 -10.86 -13.63 0.86
N ARG A 140 -12.13 -13.59 1.27
CA ARG A 140 -12.91 -12.35 1.33
C ARG A 140 -12.27 -11.32 2.26
N GLU A 141 -11.87 -11.72 3.46
CA GLU A 141 -11.16 -10.83 4.40
C GLU A 141 -9.80 -10.37 3.86
N TYR A 142 -9.04 -11.28 3.26
CA TYR A 142 -7.75 -10.96 2.67
C TYR A 142 -7.89 -9.90 1.57
N ALA A 143 -8.83 -10.09 0.64
CA ALA A 143 -9.12 -9.14 -0.42
C ALA A 143 -9.67 -7.80 0.12
N ALA A 144 -10.54 -7.83 1.14
CA ALA A 144 -11.06 -6.63 1.78
C ALA A 144 -9.94 -5.79 2.41
N GLN A 145 -8.98 -6.40 3.13
CA GLN A 145 -7.82 -5.67 3.67
C GLN A 145 -6.93 -5.12 2.54
N ARG A 146 -6.59 -5.98 1.57
CA ARG A 146 -5.72 -5.64 0.44
C ARG A 146 -6.30 -4.54 -0.45
N SER A 147 -7.63 -4.36 -0.48
CA SER A 147 -8.29 -3.31 -1.24
C SER A 147 -7.84 -1.88 -0.92
N LEU A 148 -7.30 -1.64 0.28
CA LEU A 148 -6.78 -0.33 0.68
C LEU A 148 -5.58 0.13 -0.17
N TYR A 149 -4.82 -0.84 -0.70
CA TYR A 149 -3.74 -0.58 -1.64
C TYR A 149 -4.15 -0.94 -3.08
N HIS A 150 -4.60 -2.17 -3.33
CA HIS A 150 -4.72 -2.65 -4.70
C HIS A 150 -5.73 -1.89 -5.56
N LEU A 151 -6.75 -1.23 -4.98
CA LEU A 151 -7.66 -0.36 -5.75
C LEU A 151 -7.03 0.97 -6.23
N LYS A 152 -5.76 1.23 -5.87
CA LYS A 152 -4.89 2.29 -6.38
C LYS A 152 -3.51 1.79 -6.79
N GLU A 153 -3.36 0.51 -7.08
CA GLU A 153 -2.11 -0.02 -7.66
C GLU A 153 -1.90 0.57 -9.07
N ALA A 154 -0.74 1.14 -9.43
CA ALA A 154 0.53 1.28 -8.69
C ALA A 154 0.82 2.73 -8.21
N ASP A 155 -0.20 3.54 -7.93
CA ASP A 155 -0.10 4.99 -7.66
C ASP A 155 1.00 5.40 -6.64
N PRO A 156 1.24 4.68 -5.52
CA PRO A 156 2.31 5.04 -4.60
C PRO A 156 3.72 4.94 -5.19
N HIS A 157 3.97 3.99 -6.10
CA HIS A 157 5.26 3.77 -6.72
C HIS A 157 5.58 4.85 -7.77
N ALA A 158 4.57 5.36 -8.46
CA ALA A 158 4.69 6.43 -9.44
C ALA A 158 5.38 7.70 -8.89
N TRP A 159 5.28 7.98 -7.58
CA TRP A 159 5.93 9.12 -6.93
C TRP A 159 7.47 9.10 -7.01
N VAL A 160 8.09 7.94 -7.26
CA VAL A 160 9.54 7.85 -7.43
C VAL A 160 9.99 8.33 -8.81
N ILE A 161 9.14 8.23 -9.85
CA ILE A 161 9.49 8.48 -11.25
C ILE A 161 10.13 9.87 -11.45
N PRO A 162 9.61 10.98 -10.86
CA PRO A 162 10.23 12.30 -11.02
C PRO A 162 11.63 12.39 -10.39
N ARG A 163 11.99 11.49 -9.49
CA ARG A 163 13.23 11.49 -8.69
C ARG A 163 14.30 10.57 -9.26
N LEU A 164 13.94 9.74 -10.25
CA LEU A 164 14.87 8.86 -10.96
C LEU A 164 15.33 9.50 -12.27
N THR A 165 16.53 9.13 -12.69
CA THR A 165 17.15 9.47 -13.98
C THR A 165 17.80 8.24 -14.62
N GLY A 166 18.13 8.31 -15.92
CA GLY A 166 18.90 7.28 -16.60
C GLY A 166 18.22 5.91 -16.63
N ARG A 167 19.03 4.84 -16.53
CA ARG A 167 18.59 3.44 -16.62
C ARG A 167 17.49 3.09 -15.60
N ALA A 168 17.65 3.54 -14.36
CA ALA A 168 16.67 3.29 -13.31
C ALA A 168 15.29 3.89 -13.65
N LYS A 169 15.25 5.12 -14.19
CA LYS A 169 13.99 5.75 -14.58
C LYS A 169 13.31 5.02 -15.73
N ALA A 170 14.08 4.66 -16.77
CA ALA A 170 13.55 3.98 -17.94
C ALA A 170 12.94 2.62 -17.57
N ALA A 171 13.63 1.86 -16.72
CA ALA A 171 13.15 0.59 -16.21
C ALA A 171 11.92 0.74 -15.31
N MET A 172 11.92 1.69 -14.36
CA MET A 172 10.77 1.95 -13.49
C MET A 172 9.51 2.27 -14.30
N VAL A 173 9.63 3.17 -15.30
CA VAL A 173 8.49 3.55 -16.15
C VAL A 173 8.00 2.38 -17.01
N ALA A 174 8.89 1.47 -17.43
CA ALA A 174 8.48 0.31 -18.19
C ALA A 174 7.62 -0.65 -17.36
N VAL A 175 7.98 -0.89 -16.10
CA VAL A 175 7.17 -1.70 -15.17
C VAL A 175 5.85 -0.99 -14.85
N GLU A 176 5.91 0.29 -14.44
CA GLU A 176 4.69 1.08 -14.15
C GLU A 176 3.73 1.15 -15.35
N TYR A 177 4.24 1.22 -16.58
CA TYR A 177 3.41 1.19 -17.77
C TYR A 177 2.61 -0.11 -17.89
N ASP A 178 3.19 -1.25 -17.51
CA ASP A 178 2.51 -2.54 -17.48
C ASP A 178 1.47 -2.60 -16.36
N GLU A 179 1.81 -2.16 -15.15
CA GLU A 179 0.89 -2.04 -14.00
C GLU A 179 -0.34 -1.17 -14.32
N PHE A 180 -0.14 -0.11 -15.11
CA PHE A 180 -1.21 0.75 -15.65
C PHE A 180 -1.86 0.19 -16.93
N GLY A 181 -1.77 -1.12 -17.15
CA GLY A 181 -2.49 -1.86 -18.17
C GLY A 181 -1.95 -1.70 -19.59
N ALA A 182 -0.71 -1.21 -19.75
CA ALA A 182 -0.05 -1.01 -21.03
C ALA A 182 -0.91 -0.23 -22.05
N GLY A 183 -1.59 0.82 -21.58
CA GLY A 183 -2.48 1.67 -22.38
C GLY A 183 -3.91 1.13 -22.54
N ARG A 184 -4.28 0.05 -21.84
CA ARG A 184 -5.62 -0.55 -21.87
C ARG A 184 -6.28 -0.42 -20.49
N PRO A 185 -7.31 0.43 -20.32
CA PRO A 185 -7.89 0.71 -19.01
C PRO A 185 -8.49 -0.53 -18.33
N GLU A 186 -9.01 -1.49 -19.10
CA GLU A 186 -9.53 -2.75 -18.60
C GLU A 186 -8.46 -3.71 -18.06
N ARG A 187 -7.17 -3.42 -18.30
CA ARG A 187 -6.04 -4.20 -17.80
C ARG A 187 -5.28 -3.55 -16.65
N ILE A 188 -5.66 -2.34 -16.24
CA ILE A 188 -5.04 -1.69 -15.07
C ILE A 188 -5.19 -2.64 -13.87
N HIS A 189 -4.11 -2.89 -13.13
CA HIS A 189 -4.12 -3.89 -12.05
C HIS A 189 -5.15 -3.56 -10.96
N ALA A 190 -5.36 -2.28 -10.65
CA ALA A 190 -6.45 -1.86 -9.78
C ALA A 190 -7.85 -2.24 -10.28
N ARG A 191 -8.07 -2.26 -11.61
CA ARG A 191 -9.32 -2.76 -12.20
C ARG A 191 -9.42 -4.27 -12.09
N LEU A 192 -8.34 -5.01 -12.37
CA LEU A 192 -8.30 -6.46 -12.23
C LEU A 192 -8.57 -6.89 -10.78
N PHE A 193 -8.07 -6.14 -9.80
CA PHE A 193 -8.36 -6.38 -8.38
C PHE A 193 -9.83 -6.13 -8.03
N ALA A 194 -10.46 -5.10 -8.60
CA ALA A 194 -11.89 -4.87 -8.44
C ALA A 194 -12.74 -6.02 -9.03
N ASP A 195 -12.30 -6.61 -10.15
CA ASP A 195 -12.98 -7.76 -10.74
C ASP A 195 -12.79 -9.03 -9.88
N LEU A 196 -11.62 -9.23 -9.28
CA LEU A 196 -11.41 -10.25 -8.24
C LEU A 196 -12.37 -10.07 -7.05
N MET A 197 -12.52 -8.84 -6.55
CA MET A 197 -13.40 -8.54 -5.44
C MET A 197 -14.86 -8.83 -5.78
N THR A 198 -15.28 -8.55 -7.02
CA THR A 198 -16.61 -8.88 -7.52
C THR A 198 -16.88 -10.38 -7.47
N ASP A 199 -15.93 -11.20 -7.94
CA ASP A 199 -16.02 -12.67 -7.88
C ASP A 199 -16.08 -13.21 -6.45
N LEU A 200 -15.47 -12.50 -5.50
CA LEU A 200 -15.55 -12.81 -4.08
C LEU A 200 -16.82 -12.24 -3.40
N GLY A 201 -17.69 -11.53 -4.13
CA GLY A 201 -18.91 -10.93 -3.60
C GLY A 201 -18.65 -9.79 -2.62
N LEU A 202 -17.64 -8.95 -2.91
CA LEU A 202 -17.25 -7.77 -2.14
C LEU A 202 -17.63 -6.48 -2.87
N ASP A 203 -17.91 -5.42 -2.11
CA ASP A 203 -18.03 -4.04 -2.64
C ASP A 203 -16.67 -3.55 -3.16
N THR A 204 -16.63 -3.05 -4.40
CA THR A 204 -15.39 -2.62 -5.08
C THR A 204 -15.13 -1.12 -4.96
N THR A 205 -15.97 -0.39 -4.24
CA THR A 205 -15.84 1.05 -4.05
C THR A 205 -14.54 1.37 -3.34
N TYR A 206 -13.74 2.24 -3.94
CA TYR A 206 -12.46 2.70 -3.39
C TYR A 206 -12.66 3.21 -1.95
N GLY A 207 -11.86 2.68 -1.01
CA GLY A 207 -11.92 3.05 0.41
C GLY A 207 -13.07 2.44 1.22
N HIS A 208 -13.91 1.55 0.65
CA HIS A 208 -15.05 0.95 1.35
C HIS A 208 -14.64 0.24 2.66
N TYR A 209 -13.56 -0.55 2.64
CA TYR A 209 -13.14 -1.38 3.77
C TYR A 209 -12.21 -0.69 4.78
N VAL A 210 -11.99 0.63 4.68
CA VAL A 210 -11.09 1.34 5.59
C VAL A 210 -11.56 1.23 7.04
N ASP A 211 -12.86 1.29 7.31
CA ASP A 211 -13.41 1.10 8.67
C ASP A 211 -13.22 -0.33 9.21
N ALA A 212 -13.18 -1.34 8.33
CA ALA A 212 -13.02 -2.74 8.69
C ALA A 212 -11.55 -3.15 8.85
N ALA A 213 -10.63 -2.56 8.10
CA ALA A 213 -9.21 -2.92 8.09
C ALA A 213 -8.50 -2.60 9.42
N GLY A 214 -7.56 -3.45 9.83
CA GLY A 214 -6.75 -3.28 11.04
C GLY A 214 -5.59 -2.29 10.88
N ALA A 215 -4.92 -1.99 11.99
CA ALA A 215 -3.73 -1.13 11.99
C ALA A 215 -2.57 -1.73 11.18
N GLU A 216 -2.50 -3.06 11.11
CA GLU A 216 -1.50 -3.81 10.35
C GLU A 216 -1.58 -3.50 8.85
N MET A 217 -2.78 -3.53 8.27
CA MET A 217 -2.98 -3.20 6.86
C MET A 217 -2.79 -1.69 6.60
N LEU A 218 -3.25 -0.84 7.53
CA LEU A 218 -3.01 0.61 7.43
C LEU A 218 -1.51 0.92 7.45
N THR A 219 -0.73 0.24 8.30
CA THR A 219 0.73 0.37 8.36
C THR A 219 1.37 0.03 7.02
N ASN A 220 0.93 -1.06 6.39
CA ASN A 220 1.44 -1.51 5.10
C ASN A 220 1.17 -0.47 3.99
N VAL A 221 -0.07 -0.02 3.80
CA VAL A 221 -0.38 0.98 2.75
C VAL A 221 0.23 2.36 3.04
N ASN A 222 0.36 2.73 4.32
CA ASN A 222 0.99 3.99 4.72
C ASN A 222 2.52 3.98 4.49
N LEU A 223 3.18 2.83 4.58
CA LEU A 223 4.61 2.69 4.28
C LEU A 223 4.91 3.16 2.85
N MET A 224 4.10 2.72 1.89
CA MET A 224 4.24 3.07 0.48
C MET A 224 4.12 4.57 0.26
N SER A 225 3.14 5.20 0.92
CA SER A 225 2.90 6.64 0.82
C SER A 225 4.00 7.46 1.53
N LEU A 226 4.50 6.98 2.67
CA LEU A 226 5.64 7.57 3.38
C LEU A 226 6.88 7.59 2.48
N PHE A 227 7.23 6.46 1.87
CA PHE A 227 8.39 6.41 0.97
C PHE A 227 8.14 7.20 -0.33
N GLY A 228 6.92 7.13 -0.85
CA GLY A 228 6.49 7.82 -2.06
C GLY A 228 6.51 9.34 -1.94
N LEU A 229 6.02 9.94 -0.86
CA LEU A 229 5.90 11.40 -0.79
C LEU A 229 7.22 12.12 -0.39
N HIS A 230 8.20 11.38 0.13
CA HIS A 230 9.46 11.97 0.62
C HIS A 230 10.65 11.68 -0.30
N ARG A 231 11.22 12.72 -0.93
CA ARG A 231 12.40 12.59 -1.81
C ARG A 231 13.60 11.93 -1.13
N SER A 232 13.77 12.17 0.16
CA SER A 232 14.83 11.55 0.97
C SER A 232 14.65 10.04 1.13
N LEU A 233 13.44 9.51 0.95
CA LEU A 233 13.12 8.08 1.07
C LEU A 233 12.99 7.39 -0.29
N ARG A 234 13.51 7.99 -1.37
CA ARG A 234 13.44 7.42 -2.72
C ARG A 234 14.15 6.05 -2.83
N GLY A 235 15.27 5.87 -2.11
CA GLY A 235 15.95 4.57 -2.04
C GLY A 235 15.06 3.53 -1.37
N ALA A 236 14.41 3.90 -0.26
CA ALA A 236 13.46 3.05 0.43
C ALA A 236 12.23 2.69 -0.42
N LEU A 237 11.70 3.61 -1.25
CA LEU A 237 10.62 3.26 -2.17
C LEU A 237 11.09 2.25 -3.24
N VAL A 238 12.30 2.42 -3.79
CA VAL A 238 12.87 1.46 -4.75
C VAL A 238 13.12 0.11 -4.11
N GLY A 239 13.60 0.07 -2.86
CA GLY A 239 13.75 -1.17 -2.09
C GLY A 239 12.42 -1.86 -1.82
N HIS A 240 11.40 -1.11 -1.40
CA HIS A 240 10.05 -1.61 -1.24
C HIS A 240 9.51 -2.22 -2.53
N PHE A 241 9.67 -1.51 -3.65
CA PHE A 241 9.24 -1.99 -4.96
C PHE A 241 9.96 -3.28 -5.34
N ALA A 242 11.29 -3.34 -5.16
CA ALA A 242 12.07 -4.55 -5.38
C ALA A 242 11.61 -5.73 -4.52
N ALA A 243 11.20 -5.49 -3.27
CA ALA A 243 10.68 -6.53 -2.39
C ALA A 243 9.33 -7.10 -2.89
N VAL A 244 8.41 -6.23 -3.30
CA VAL A 244 7.11 -6.63 -3.85
C VAL A 244 7.30 -7.44 -5.13
N GLU A 245 8.06 -6.93 -6.09
CA GLU A 245 8.29 -7.62 -7.37
C GLU A 245 9.00 -8.96 -7.20
N THR A 246 9.93 -9.05 -6.24
CA THR A 246 10.66 -10.31 -6.00
C THR A 246 9.78 -11.39 -5.38
N THR A 247 8.86 -11.00 -4.49
CA THR A 247 8.04 -11.95 -3.71
C THR A 247 6.65 -12.21 -4.29
N SER A 248 6.21 -11.38 -5.23
CA SER A 248 4.86 -11.44 -5.78
C SER A 248 4.59 -12.73 -6.57
N SER A 249 5.43 -13.11 -7.54
CA SER A 249 5.15 -14.29 -8.38
C SER A 249 4.96 -15.61 -7.57
N PRO A 250 5.82 -15.96 -6.59
CA PRO A 250 5.58 -17.11 -5.72
C PRO A 250 4.31 -16.99 -4.86
N GLY A 251 4.03 -15.80 -4.31
CA GLY A 251 2.84 -15.54 -3.50
C GLY A 251 1.55 -15.64 -4.30
N SER A 252 1.51 -14.98 -5.46
CA SER A 252 0.40 -14.97 -6.42
C SER A 252 0.11 -16.37 -6.96
N ARG A 253 1.14 -17.19 -7.21
CA ARG A 253 0.93 -18.61 -7.57
C ARG A 253 0.19 -19.39 -6.48
N ARG A 254 0.54 -19.19 -5.21
CA ARG A 254 -0.12 -19.83 -4.06
C ARG A 254 -1.58 -19.36 -3.94
N LEU A 255 -1.82 -18.06 -4.07
CA LEU A 255 -3.16 -17.46 -3.99
C LEU A 255 -4.06 -17.93 -5.14
N ALA A 256 -3.56 -17.96 -6.38
CA ALA A 256 -4.30 -18.49 -7.52
C ALA A 256 -4.66 -19.98 -7.36
N GLN A 257 -3.78 -20.79 -6.77
CA GLN A 257 -4.08 -22.20 -6.45
C GLN A 257 -5.16 -22.32 -5.38
N GLY A 258 -5.07 -21.53 -4.31
CA GLY A 258 -6.07 -21.52 -3.25
C GLY A 258 -7.45 -21.04 -3.71
N LEU A 259 -7.51 -19.99 -4.55
CA LEU A 259 -8.75 -19.47 -5.12
C LEU A 259 -9.45 -20.50 -6.02
N ARG A 260 -8.69 -21.22 -6.87
CA ARG A 260 -9.25 -22.34 -7.66
C ARG A 260 -9.82 -23.44 -6.75
N ARG A 261 -9.12 -23.78 -5.66
CA ARG A 261 -9.56 -24.81 -4.70
C ARG A 261 -10.89 -24.45 -4.03
N VAL A 262 -11.08 -23.19 -3.65
CA VAL A 262 -12.32 -22.72 -3.01
C VAL A 262 -13.41 -22.35 -4.01
N GLY A 263 -13.17 -22.51 -5.31
CA GLY A 263 -14.14 -22.16 -6.35
C GLY A 263 -14.40 -20.66 -6.50
N ALA A 264 -13.43 -19.81 -6.17
CA ALA A 264 -13.50 -18.38 -6.46
C ALA A 264 -13.51 -18.18 -7.99
N GLY A 265 -14.31 -17.22 -8.45
CA GLY A 265 -14.57 -17.02 -9.89
C GLY A 265 -13.31 -16.78 -10.73
N PRO A 266 -13.47 -16.79 -12.07
CA PRO A 266 -12.35 -16.70 -13.00
C PRO A 266 -11.54 -15.40 -12.91
N ALA A 267 -12.16 -14.26 -12.61
CA ALA A 267 -11.46 -12.99 -12.44
C ALA A 267 -10.61 -12.97 -11.16
N ALA A 268 -11.09 -13.59 -10.08
CA ALA A 268 -10.28 -13.75 -8.87
C ALA A 268 -9.00 -14.55 -9.12
N VAL A 269 -9.10 -15.63 -9.89
CA VAL A 269 -7.93 -16.42 -10.29
C VAL A 269 -7.04 -15.64 -11.27
N HIS A 270 -7.63 -14.89 -12.21
CA HIS A 270 -6.91 -14.16 -13.24
C HIS A 270 -5.99 -13.09 -12.66
N PHE A 271 -6.45 -12.28 -11.69
CA PHE A 271 -5.64 -11.24 -11.06
C PHE A 271 -4.27 -11.77 -10.59
N TYR A 272 -4.27 -12.86 -9.82
CA TYR A 272 -3.02 -13.47 -9.34
C TYR A 272 -2.29 -14.28 -10.42
N ALA A 273 -2.97 -14.76 -11.45
CA ALA A 273 -2.29 -15.43 -12.56
C ALA A 273 -1.47 -14.44 -13.41
N GLU A 274 -1.97 -13.22 -13.60
CA GLU A 274 -1.27 -12.14 -14.29
C GLU A 274 0.07 -11.83 -13.60
N HIS A 275 0.04 -11.64 -12.28
CA HIS A 275 1.22 -11.40 -11.43
C HIS A 275 2.19 -12.60 -11.36
N VAL A 276 1.78 -13.81 -11.76
CA VAL A 276 2.74 -14.93 -11.88
C VAL A 276 3.62 -14.77 -13.12
N GLU A 277 3.01 -14.31 -14.23
CA GLU A 277 3.65 -14.21 -15.53
C GLU A 277 4.41 -12.89 -15.71
N ALA A 278 3.77 -11.76 -15.38
CA ALA A 278 4.35 -10.42 -15.48
C ALA A 278 5.52 -10.25 -14.51
N ASP A 279 5.31 -10.56 -13.23
CA ASP A 279 6.28 -10.23 -12.19
C ASP A 279 7.55 -11.08 -12.26
N ALA A 280 7.51 -12.25 -12.92
CA ALA A 280 8.72 -13.03 -13.18
C ALA A 280 9.70 -12.28 -14.12
N VAL A 281 9.18 -11.42 -14.98
CA VAL A 281 9.97 -10.52 -15.83
C VAL A 281 10.33 -9.24 -15.07
N HIS A 282 9.37 -8.67 -14.32
CA HIS A 282 9.58 -7.45 -13.54
C HIS A 282 10.66 -7.63 -12.47
N GLU A 283 10.70 -8.76 -11.77
CA GLU A 283 11.71 -9.09 -10.75
C GLU A 283 13.14 -8.87 -11.28
N GLN A 284 13.44 -9.35 -12.49
CA GLN A 284 14.76 -9.16 -13.10
C GLN A 284 15.01 -7.71 -13.52
N ILE A 285 14.01 -7.03 -14.10
CA ILE A 285 14.11 -5.62 -14.50
C ILE A 285 14.34 -4.73 -13.28
N VAL A 286 13.59 -4.94 -12.20
CA VAL A 286 13.69 -4.14 -10.99
C VAL A 286 15.02 -4.34 -10.31
N ARG A 287 15.45 -5.58 -10.09
CA ARG A 287 16.73 -5.84 -9.43
C ARG A 287 17.94 -5.38 -10.25
N ARG A 288 17.94 -5.61 -11.57
CA ARG A 288 19.11 -5.31 -12.40
C ARG A 288 19.15 -3.89 -12.93
N ASP A 289 18.00 -3.35 -13.33
CA ASP A 289 17.94 -2.05 -14.03
C ASP A 289 17.42 -0.92 -13.14
N VAL A 290 16.41 -1.16 -12.30
CA VAL A 290 15.94 -0.14 -11.35
C VAL A 290 16.93 0.04 -10.21
N VAL A 291 17.18 -1.01 -9.41
CA VAL A 291 18.12 -0.98 -8.28
C VAL A 291 19.56 -0.77 -8.78
N GLY A 292 20.00 -1.61 -9.73
CA GLY A 292 21.36 -1.51 -10.28
C GLY A 292 21.63 -0.14 -10.93
N GLY A 293 20.67 0.37 -11.73
CA GLY A 293 20.80 1.70 -12.33
C GLY A 293 20.79 2.84 -11.31
N LEU A 294 20.06 2.68 -10.20
CA LEU A 294 20.04 3.68 -9.13
C LEU A 294 21.38 3.72 -8.40
N LEU A 295 21.91 2.57 -8.00
CA LEU A 295 23.18 2.47 -7.29
C LEU A 295 24.39 2.86 -8.14
N GLU A 296 24.35 2.66 -9.46
CA GLU A 296 25.36 3.20 -10.37
C GLU A 296 25.40 4.73 -10.36
N SER A 297 24.22 5.37 -10.30
CA SER A 297 24.10 6.83 -10.34
C SER A 297 24.28 7.49 -8.97
N ASP A 298 23.89 6.81 -7.90
CA ASP A 298 23.89 7.31 -6.53
C ASP A 298 24.14 6.15 -5.54
N PRO A 299 25.41 5.74 -5.35
CA PRO A 299 25.77 4.65 -4.42
C PRO A 299 25.41 4.94 -2.96
N SER A 300 25.14 6.19 -2.60
CA SER A 300 24.79 6.57 -1.21
C SER A 300 23.44 6.02 -0.76
N LEU A 301 22.62 5.52 -1.69
CA LEU A 301 21.29 4.97 -1.44
C LEU A 301 21.28 3.47 -1.09
N ASP A 302 22.44 2.80 -1.01
CA ASP A 302 22.52 1.35 -0.73
C ASP A 302 21.77 0.96 0.55
N GLU A 303 22.04 1.65 1.66
CA GLU A 303 21.37 1.39 2.93
C GLU A 303 19.88 1.78 2.91
N ASP A 304 19.50 2.82 2.17
CA ASP A 304 18.10 3.23 2.02
C ASP A 304 17.29 2.17 1.26
N ILE A 305 17.88 1.56 0.22
CA ILE A 305 17.25 0.47 -0.54
C ILE A 305 17.09 -0.76 0.36
N ALA A 306 18.12 -1.14 1.11
CA ALA A 306 18.01 -2.23 2.08
C ALA A 306 16.91 -1.98 3.12
N PHE A 307 16.86 -0.77 3.69
CA PHE A 307 15.81 -0.38 4.63
C PHE A 307 14.41 -0.48 4.00
N GLY A 308 14.25 -0.12 2.72
CA GLY A 308 13.00 -0.28 1.99
C GLY A 308 12.53 -1.73 1.88
N VAL A 309 13.46 -2.63 1.56
CA VAL A 309 13.19 -4.08 1.51
C VAL A 309 12.76 -4.58 2.89
N ASP A 310 13.58 -4.31 3.91
CA ASP A 310 13.38 -4.87 5.25
C ASP A 310 12.11 -4.33 5.92
N ALA A 311 11.81 -3.04 5.75
CA ALA A 311 10.57 -2.45 6.25
C ALA A 311 9.34 -3.07 5.57
N THR A 312 9.45 -3.44 4.30
CA THR A 312 8.37 -4.11 3.56
C THR A 312 8.14 -5.51 4.13
N GLU A 313 9.20 -6.32 4.26
CA GLU A 313 9.08 -7.65 4.85
C GLU A 313 8.57 -7.60 6.29
N TRP A 314 9.06 -6.65 7.10
CA TRP A 314 8.63 -6.49 8.48
C TRP A 314 7.13 -6.19 8.58
N THR A 315 6.63 -5.23 7.79
CA THR A 315 5.20 -4.87 7.79
C THR A 315 4.32 -5.97 7.22
N GLU A 316 4.77 -6.68 6.18
CA GLU A 316 4.10 -7.84 5.61
C GLU A 316 4.02 -9.01 6.59
N ASN A 317 5.10 -9.31 7.31
CA ASN A 317 5.13 -10.33 8.35
C ASN A 317 4.19 -9.97 9.50
N ARG A 318 4.13 -8.69 9.90
CA ARG A 318 3.19 -8.21 10.90
C ARG A 318 1.74 -8.45 10.48
N LEU A 319 1.37 -8.08 9.25
CA LEU A 319 0.03 -8.33 8.69
C LEU A 319 -0.26 -9.84 8.60
N GLY A 320 0.67 -10.62 8.06
CA GLY A 320 0.55 -12.07 7.93
C GLY A 320 0.33 -12.77 9.27
N ASN A 321 1.07 -12.37 10.32
CA ASN A 321 0.91 -12.92 11.67
C ASN A 321 -0.46 -12.61 12.28
N HIS A 322 -0.98 -11.38 12.08
CA HIS A 322 -2.32 -11.00 12.53
C HIS A 322 -3.41 -11.83 11.83
N LEU A 323 -3.33 -11.94 10.49
CA LEU A 323 -4.25 -12.75 9.68
C LEU A 323 -4.26 -14.21 10.14
N LEU A 324 -3.07 -14.82 10.22
CA LEU A 324 -2.93 -16.24 10.57
C LEU A 324 -3.41 -16.53 11.99
N THR A 325 -3.12 -15.64 12.95
CA THR A 325 -3.59 -15.79 14.33
C THR A 325 -5.12 -15.80 14.37
N ALA A 326 -5.77 -14.81 13.75
CA ALA A 326 -7.23 -14.73 13.73
C ALA A 326 -7.87 -15.94 13.06
N TRP A 327 -7.36 -16.35 11.89
CA TRP A 327 -7.90 -17.46 11.12
C TRP A 327 -7.71 -18.82 11.79
N ARG A 328 -6.58 -19.06 12.46
CA ARG A 328 -6.34 -20.28 13.24
C ARG A 328 -7.27 -20.39 14.45
N ASP A 329 -7.66 -19.26 15.02
CA ASP A 329 -8.65 -19.18 16.09
C ASP A 329 -10.11 -19.27 15.60
N GLY A 330 -10.33 -19.35 14.27
CA GLY A 330 -11.68 -19.34 13.69
C GLY A 330 -12.40 -17.99 13.85
N ARG A 331 -11.64 -16.88 13.96
CA ARG A 331 -12.18 -15.53 14.13
C ARG A 331 -11.81 -14.64 12.95
N SER A 332 -12.60 -13.57 12.77
CA SER A 332 -12.31 -12.55 11.77
C SER A 332 -11.00 -11.82 12.07
N SER A 333 -10.21 -11.56 11.03
CA SER A 333 -9.03 -10.69 11.09
C SER A 333 -9.39 -9.20 10.96
N LEU A 334 -10.62 -8.88 10.57
CA LEU A 334 -11.11 -7.51 10.45
C LEU A 334 -11.59 -6.98 11.81
N ARG A 335 -11.56 -5.66 11.95
CA ARG A 335 -12.17 -4.96 13.10
C ARG A 335 -13.68 -5.08 13.11
N THR A 336 -14.28 -5.07 11.92
CA THR A 336 -15.71 -5.28 11.69
C THR A 336 -15.83 -6.44 10.69
N PRO A 337 -16.35 -7.61 11.10
CA PRO A 337 -16.54 -8.76 10.21
C PRO A 337 -17.43 -8.41 9.00
N LEU A 338 -17.19 -9.11 7.87
CA LEU A 338 -17.94 -8.94 6.61
C LEU A 338 -19.35 -9.52 6.63
#